data_AF-A0A7S1I687-F1
#
_entry.id   AF-A0A7S1I687-F1
#
_cell.length_a   1.000
_cell.length_b   1.000
_cell.length_c   1.000
_cell.angle_alpha   90.00
_cell.angle_beta   90.00
_cell.angle_gamma   90.00
#
_symmetry.space_group_name_H-M   'P 1'
#
loop_
_entity.id
_entity.type
_entity.pdbx_description
1 polymer ?
#
loop_
_entity_poly.entity_id
_entity_poly.type
_entity_poly.pdbx_seq_one_letter_code
_entity_poly.pdbx_strand_id
1 'polypeptide(L)'
;MAFPFLPTNGTGVSSLQLAQARSNYPCVPNIKGQSEPSFSGTFDDLLAQTTNKAALQVQLKNKVKKCSCGKPCAFTLAVCNSCGRSLADTEISYTNNVFMGFIYGLKGLPVSLRYESEDFLCFDDLLAISSAHFNCIPTSVYLPDVRYVLKDPKAGLKLIQSMHDICWQIFVSQFYGNVEWRKKTFKGNPSPEELRPLVITGFNYPPSQYQLHLQFIVPPMMPTHFAMYQQGHHYTHKRFIPFEYIEQVLKLEQPLNQADSMSIGEIIHHFNTLGVEYDAIHSSCYQRYGASQAQLANYDPNDFGAIIVNGTAMYDLKNGAEIAGADVKVVQAADKMALQNYGRPYINSQPSTSYYSFAKKHACPTTLTK
;
A
#
# COMPACT_ATOMS: atom_id res chain seq x y z
N MET A 1 -27.55 -9.62 -19.01
CA MET A 1 -28.48 -8.48 -18.89
C MET A 1 -27.97 -7.36 -19.77
N ALA A 2 -28.81 -6.81 -20.64
CA ALA A 2 -28.49 -5.57 -21.34
C ALA A 2 -28.94 -4.42 -20.44
N PHE A 3 -28.01 -3.57 -19.99
CA PHE A 3 -28.34 -2.32 -19.30
C PHE A 3 -28.74 -1.31 -20.38
N PRO A 4 -30.01 -0.87 -20.44
CA PRO A 4 -30.42 0.12 -21.43
C PRO A 4 -29.74 1.46 -21.09
N PHE A 5 -28.79 1.86 -21.93
CA PHE A 5 -28.10 3.16 -21.92
C PHE A 5 -27.43 3.53 -20.59
N LEU A 6 -26.22 3.01 -20.39
CA LEU A 6 -25.36 3.51 -19.32
C LEU A 6 -24.95 4.96 -19.61
N PRO A 7 -25.07 5.89 -18.65
CA PRO A 7 -24.55 7.23 -18.82
C PRO A 7 -23.04 7.18 -19.09
N THR A 8 -22.57 7.93 -20.09
CA THR A 8 -21.14 8.05 -20.40
C THR A 8 -20.58 9.29 -19.72
N ASN A 9 -19.30 9.26 -19.34
CA ASN A 9 -18.62 10.41 -18.72
C ASN A 9 -18.24 11.51 -19.74
N GLY A 10 -18.94 11.61 -20.87
CA GLY A 10 -18.61 12.51 -21.97
C GLY A 10 -17.46 12.05 -22.88
N THR A 11 -16.71 11.00 -22.51
CA THR A 11 -15.68 10.39 -23.38
C THR A 11 -16.21 9.22 -24.22
N GLY A 12 -17.47 8.84 -24.01
CA GLY A 12 -18.07 7.62 -24.58
C GLY A 12 -17.71 6.35 -23.82
N VAL A 13 -16.88 6.43 -22.76
CA VAL A 13 -16.50 5.27 -21.92
C VAL A 13 -17.14 5.39 -20.55
N SER A 14 -17.92 4.37 -20.15
CA SER A 14 -18.47 4.26 -18.79
C SER A 14 -17.60 3.35 -17.95
N SER A 15 -17.27 3.75 -16.71
CA SER A 15 -16.64 2.86 -15.74
C SER A 15 -17.71 2.10 -14.96
N LEU A 16 -17.62 0.77 -14.93
CA LEU A 16 -18.52 -0.09 -14.17
C LEU A 16 -17.78 -0.73 -13.00
N GLN A 17 -18.40 -0.69 -11.83
CA GLN A 17 -17.84 -1.22 -10.60
C GLN A 17 -18.89 -2.08 -9.88
N LEU A 18 -18.57 -3.32 -9.53
CA LEU A 18 -19.42 -4.14 -8.66
C LEU A 18 -19.47 -3.54 -7.24
N ALA A 19 -20.66 -3.57 -6.62
CA ALA A 19 -20.93 -2.91 -5.34
C ALA A 19 -21.93 -3.68 -4.46
N GLN A 20 -22.00 -3.35 -3.18
CA GLN A 20 -22.83 -4.04 -2.18
C GLN A 20 -22.50 -5.55 -2.08
N ALA A 21 -21.26 -5.85 -1.67
CA ALA A 21 -20.79 -7.20 -1.45
C ALA A 21 -21.68 -7.93 -0.41
N ARG A 22 -22.21 -9.10 -0.80
CA ARG A 22 -23.10 -9.95 0.00
C ARG A 22 -22.29 -10.83 0.98
N SER A 23 -21.43 -10.19 1.76
CA SER A 23 -20.73 -10.65 2.98
C SER A 23 -20.08 -12.05 3.12
N ASN A 24 -19.91 -12.86 2.07
CA ASN A 24 -19.30 -14.21 2.19
C ASN A 24 -17.93 -14.34 1.48
N TYR A 25 -17.09 -13.31 1.55
CA TYR A 25 -15.72 -13.43 1.02
C TYR A 25 -14.82 -14.16 2.03
N PRO A 26 -14.15 -15.25 1.62
CA PRO A 26 -13.21 -15.94 2.49
C PRO A 26 -12.14 -14.97 2.97
N CYS A 27 -11.82 -15.07 4.25
CA CYS A 27 -10.77 -14.30 4.87
C CYS A 27 -9.62 -15.23 5.27
N VAL A 28 -8.41 -14.71 5.23
CA VAL A 28 -7.19 -15.37 5.66
C VAL A 28 -6.80 -14.78 7.02
N PRO A 29 -6.93 -15.55 8.12
CA PRO A 29 -6.55 -15.10 9.45
C PRO A 29 -5.12 -14.55 9.48
N ASN A 30 -4.91 -13.49 10.25
CA ASN A 30 -3.58 -13.00 10.59
C ASN A 30 -2.86 -14.00 11.52
N ILE A 31 -1.57 -13.76 11.73
CA ILE A 31 -0.82 -14.51 12.75
C ILE A 31 -0.92 -13.79 14.10
N LYS A 32 -0.73 -14.54 15.19
CA LYS A 32 -0.64 -13.96 16.54
C LYS A 32 0.75 -13.38 16.75
N GLY A 33 0.83 -12.11 17.12
CA GLY A 33 2.01 -11.50 17.73
C GLY A 33 1.84 -11.32 19.23
N GLN A 34 2.57 -10.35 19.80
CA GLN A 34 2.45 -9.99 21.21
C GLN A 34 1.09 -9.30 21.50
N SER A 35 0.44 -9.66 22.61
CA SER A 35 -0.85 -9.07 23.00
C SER A 35 -0.72 -7.68 23.64
N GLU A 36 0.38 -7.42 24.33
CA GLU A 36 0.64 -6.18 25.06
C GLU A 36 1.67 -5.30 24.33
N PRO A 37 1.58 -3.97 24.42
CA PRO A 37 2.61 -3.08 23.88
C PRO A 37 3.91 -3.21 24.68
N SER A 38 5.05 -3.09 23.99
CA SER A 38 6.36 -2.98 24.65
C SER A 38 6.57 -1.61 25.29
N PHE A 39 5.82 -0.60 24.84
CA PHE A 39 5.87 0.76 25.36
C PHE A 39 4.46 1.30 25.62
N SER A 40 4.14 1.60 26.87
CA SER A 40 2.79 2.00 27.30
C SER A 40 2.44 3.48 27.03
N GLY A 41 3.44 4.30 26.69
CA GLY A 41 3.29 5.74 26.46
C GLY A 41 3.05 6.14 25.00
N THR A 42 3.09 7.45 24.77
CA THR A 42 2.93 8.11 23.48
C THR A 42 4.26 8.33 22.75
N PHE A 43 4.21 8.90 21.54
CA PHE A 43 5.41 9.33 20.82
C PHE A 43 6.25 10.35 21.62
N ASP A 44 5.60 11.26 22.34
CA ASP A 44 6.28 12.30 23.12
C ASP A 44 6.92 11.69 24.37
N ASP A 45 6.26 10.71 25.01
CA ASP A 45 6.82 9.96 26.13
C ASP A 45 8.07 9.17 25.71
N LEU A 46 8.04 8.53 24.53
CA LEU A 46 9.19 7.81 24.00
C LEU A 46 10.36 8.77 23.72
N LEU A 47 10.07 9.94 23.13
CA LEU A 47 11.07 10.97 22.88
C LEU A 47 11.67 11.54 24.17
N ALA A 48 10.88 11.64 25.24
CA ALA A 48 11.36 12.12 26.54
C ALA A 48 12.36 11.15 27.19
N GLN A 49 12.24 9.83 26.93
CA GLN A 49 13.05 8.78 27.56
C GLN A 49 14.40 8.52 26.89
N THR A 50 14.60 8.97 25.64
CA THR A 50 15.87 8.75 24.93
C THR A 50 16.92 9.82 25.26
N THR A 51 18.19 9.41 25.33
CA THR A 51 19.33 10.33 25.41
C THR A 51 19.64 10.99 24.06
N ASN A 52 19.27 10.35 22.95
CA ASN A 52 19.47 10.87 21.59
C ASN A 52 18.14 11.36 20.99
N LYS A 53 17.61 12.46 21.54
CA LYS A 53 16.33 13.05 21.13
C LYS A 53 16.32 13.47 19.67
N ALA A 54 17.41 14.08 19.19
CA ALA A 54 17.50 14.59 17.82
C ALA A 54 17.35 13.47 16.78
N ALA A 55 18.08 12.36 16.95
CA ALA A 55 17.98 11.24 16.01
C ALA A 55 16.58 10.60 16.04
N LEU A 56 16.02 10.37 17.22
CA LEU A 56 14.71 9.73 17.35
C LEU A 56 13.59 10.64 16.81
N GLN A 57 13.65 11.95 17.04
CA GLN A 57 12.65 12.90 16.57
C GLN A 57 12.50 12.88 15.04
N VAL A 58 13.60 12.71 14.30
CA VAL A 58 13.57 12.56 12.84
C VAL A 58 12.81 11.30 12.43
N GLN A 59 12.95 10.21 13.18
CA GLN A 59 12.29 8.92 12.87
C GLN A 59 10.79 8.97 13.17
N LEU A 60 10.40 9.63 14.26
CA LEU A 60 9.03 9.64 14.75
C LEU A 60 8.08 10.59 13.99
N LYS A 61 8.57 11.36 13.01
CA LYS A 61 7.79 12.39 12.31
C LYS A 61 7.84 12.27 10.79
N ASN A 62 6.67 12.40 10.16
CA ASN A 62 6.53 12.56 8.72
C ASN A 62 6.48 14.05 8.37
N LYS A 63 7.09 14.50 7.27
CA LYS A 63 6.88 15.87 6.76
C LYS A 63 5.62 15.92 5.90
N VAL A 64 4.77 16.90 6.17
CA VAL A 64 3.51 17.11 5.45
C VAL A 64 3.28 18.60 5.18
N LYS A 65 2.45 18.90 4.17
CA LYS A 65 1.82 20.21 4.02
C LYS A 65 0.36 20.09 4.44
N LYS A 66 -0.07 20.84 5.46
CA LYS A 66 -1.46 20.78 5.93
C LYS A 66 -2.30 21.77 5.13
N CYS A 67 -3.14 21.25 4.25
CA CYS A 67 -4.05 22.08 3.46
C CYS A 67 -5.01 22.85 4.38
N SER A 68 -5.50 24.01 3.92
CA SER A 68 -6.53 24.79 4.61
C SER A 68 -7.87 24.04 4.78
N CYS A 69 -8.10 22.94 4.06
CA CYS A 69 -9.23 22.04 4.33
C CYS A 69 -8.95 21.03 5.47
N GLY A 70 -7.80 21.13 6.14
CA GLY A 70 -7.38 20.26 7.24
C GLY A 70 -6.61 19.01 6.81
N LYS A 71 -6.65 18.62 5.52
CA LYS A 71 -6.00 17.39 5.04
C LYS A 71 -4.46 17.51 5.06
N PRO A 72 -3.75 16.59 5.72
CA PRO A 72 -2.31 16.46 5.55
C PRO A 72 -2.00 15.90 4.16
N CYS A 73 -1.19 16.62 3.39
CA CYS A 73 -0.72 16.23 2.07
C CYS A 73 0.78 15.92 2.13
N ALA A 74 1.26 15.04 1.26
CA ALA A 74 2.70 14.83 1.10
C ALA A 74 3.39 16.17 0.80
N PHE A 75 4.54 16.42 1.43
CA PHE A 75 5.22 17.71 1.35
C PHE A 75 5.65 18.12 -0.07
N THR A 76 5.76 17.14 -0.98
CA THR A 76 6.09 17.34 -2.40
C THR A 76 4.89 17.71 -3.27
N LEU A 77 3.65 17.60 -2.77
CA LEU A 77 2.47 17.90 -3.56
C LEU A 77 2.33 19.42 -3.74
N ALA A 78 2.15 19.84 -4.99
CA ALA A 78 1.82 21.21 -5.35
C ALA A 78 0.35 21.55 -5.12
N VAL A 79 -0.53 20.54 -5.07
CA VAL A 79 -1.98 20.69 -4.95
C VAL A 79 -2.54 19.65 -3.97
N CYS A 80 -3.52 20.03 -3.17
CA CYS A 80 -4.23 19.14 -2.26
C CYS A 80 -5.02 18.08 -3.03
N ASN A 81 -4.70 16.80 -2.82
CA ASN A 81 -5.39 15.66 -3.43
C ASN A 81 -6.77 15.36 -2.81
N SER A 82 -7.47 16.39 -2.34
CA SER A 82 -8.85 16.28 -1.84
C SER A 82 -9.70 17.45 -2.28
N CYS A 83 -9.19 18.67 -2.16
CA CYS A 83 -9.94 19.88 -2.50
C CYS A 83 -9.36 20.65 -3.70
N GLY A 84 -8.25 20.20 -4.28
CA GLY A 84 -7.66 20.83 -5.46
C GLY A 84 -6.98 22.19 -5.21
N ARG A 85 -6.91 22.67 -3.96
CA ARG A 85 -6.23 23.94 -3.64
C ARG A 85 -4.71 23.82 -3.77
N SER A 86 -4.07 24.89 -4.21
CA SER A 86 -2.60 25.02 -4.22
C SER A 86 -2.01 24.84 -2.82
N LEU A 87 -0.83 24.22 -2.77
CA LEU A 87 -0.01 24.00 -1.59
C LEU A 87 1.38 24.66 -1.72
N ALA A 88 1.57 25.53 -2.73
CA ALA A 88 2.85 26.19 -2.98
C ALA A 88 3.35 26.93 -1.73
N ASP A 89 2.47 27.75 -1.13
CA ASP A 89 2.78 28.59 0.04
C ASP A 89 2.45 27.92 1.39
N THR A 90 2.08 26.64 1.37
CA THR A 90 1.79 25.90 2.61
C THR A 90 3.10 25.45 3.25
N GLU A 91 3.35 25.92 4.48
CA GLU A 91 4.51 25.52 5.26
C GLU A 91 4.54 24.01 5.54
N ILE A 92 5.75 23.47 5.65
CA ILE A 92 5.96 22.09 6.07
C ILE A 92 5.70 21.99 7.57
N SER A 93 4.80 21.08 7.93
CA SER A 93 4.50 20.66 9.30
C SER A 93 4.76 19.16 9.45
N TYR A 94 4.42 18.60 10.61
CA TYR A 94 4.74 17.22 10.94
C TYR A 94 3.54 16.44 11.46
N THR A 95 3.48 15.15 11.10
CA THR A 95 2.57 14.16 11.70
C THR A 95 3.39 13.00 12.26
N ASN A 96 2.78 12.15 13.09
CA ASN A 96 3.48 11.00 13.66
C ASN A 96 3.74 9.94 12.58
N ASN A 97 4.95 9.37 12.59
CA ASN A 97 5.32 8.23 11.78
C ASN A 97 4.84 6.93 12.45
N VAL A 98 3.67 6.46 12.01
CA VAL A 98 2.98 5.31 12.60
C VAL A 98 3.80 4.02 12.47
N PHE A 99 4.58 3.86 11.39
CA PHE A 99 5.42 2.67 11.20
C PHE A 99 6.53 2.59 12.24
N MET A 100 7.12 3.72 12.63
CA MET A 100 8.03 3.73 13.78
C MET A 100 7.30 3.45 15.09
N GLY A 101 6.05 3.89 15.22
CA GLY A 101 5.19 3.49 16.34
C GLY A 101 5.04 1.96 16.47
N PHE A 102 4.90 1.24 15.35
CA PHE A 102 4.90 -0.22 15.32
C PHE A 102 6.25 -0.80 15.75
N ILE A 103 7.34 -0.29 15.16
CA ILE A 103 8.72 -0.74 15.45
C ILE A 103 9.10 -0.54 16.93
N TYR A 104 8.57 0.50 17.58
CA TYR A 104 8.78 0.78 19.00
C TYR A 104 7.74 0.15 19.93
N GLY A 105 6.73 -0.55 19.39
CA GLY A 105 5.71 -1.23 20.19
C GLY A 105 4.85 -0.30 21.04
N LEU A 106 4.47 0.88 20.50
CA LEU A 106 3.67 1.88 21.21
C LEU A 106 2.23 1.41 21.44
N LYS A 107 1.71 1.68 22.63
CA LYS A 107 0.31 1.46 22.99
C LYS A 107 -0.65 2.14 22.01
N GLY A 108 -1.70 1.42 21.62
CA GLY A 108 -2.74 1.92 20.72
C GLY A 108 -2.35 1.86 19.24
N LEU A 109 -1.18 1.32 18.91
CA LEU A 109 -0.74 1.06 17.54
C LEU A 109 -0.51 -0.44 17.28
N PRO A 110 -1.48 -1.33 17.57
CA PRO A 110 -1.36 -2.72 17.14
C PRO A 110 -1.57 -2.82 15.62
N VAL A 111 -1.07 -3.90 15.02
CA VAL A 111 -1.04 -4.11 13.57
C VAL A 111 -1.60 -5.48 13.16
N SER A 112 -2.17 -5.60 11.96
CA SER A 112 -2.59 -6.89 11.39
C SER A 112 -1.37 -7.67 10.90
N LEU A 113 -0.74 -8.40 11.82
CA LEU A 113 0.55 -9.03 11.61
C LEU A 113 0.51 -10.21 10.63
N ARG A 114 1.49 -10.30 9.73
CA ARG A 114 1.69 -11.42 8.80
C ARG A 114 3.02 -12.12 9.00
N TYR A 115 4.05 -11.38 9.39
CA TYR A 115 5.38 -11.88 9.70
C TYR A 115 6.13 -10.87 10.55
N GLU A 116 6.96 -11.36 11.46
CA GLU A 116 7.93 -10.56 12.19
C GLU A 116 9.23 -11.32 12.43
N SER A 117 10.32 -10.57 12.44
CA SER A 117 11.65 -10.97 12.90
C SER A 117 12.32 -9.76 13.51
N GLU A 118 13.56 -9.87 13.99
CA GLU A 118 14.32 -8.70 14.43
C GLU A 118 14.59 -7.67 13.32
N ASP A 119 14.59 -8.09 12.05
CA ASP A 119 14.98 -7.25 10.91
C ASP A 119 13.80 -6.75 10.08
N PHE A 120 12.66 -7.45 10.14
CA PHE A 120 11.52 -7.16 9.28
C PHE A 120 10.19 -7.28 10.02
N LEU A 121 9.25 -6.46 9.58
CA LEU A 121 7.84 -6.52 9.95
C LEU A 121 7.00 -6.50 8.67
N CYS A 122 6.14 -7.49 8.49
CA CYS A 122 5.17 -7.54 7.40
C CYS A 122 3.75 -7.64 7.94
N PHE A 123 2.85 -6.83 7.39
CA PHE A 123 1.49 -6.68 7.87
C PHE A 123 0.52 -6.33 6.75
N ASP A 124 -0.79 -6.56 6.96
CA ASP A 124 -1.81 -6.11 6.02
C ASP A 124 -1.87 -4.58 5.97
N ASP A 125 -2.03 -4.01 4.78
CA ASP A 125 -2.22 -2.57 4.61
C ASP A 125 -3.62 -2.14 5.12
N LEU A 126 -3.69 -1.11 5.96
CA LEU A 126 -4.96 -0.53 6.45
C LEU A 126 -5.80 0.10 5.31
N LEU A 127 -5.12 0.56 4.27
CA LEU A 127 -5.63 1.05 3.00
C LEU A 127 -5.52 -0.02 1.90
N ALA A 128 -5.64 -1.31 2.26
CA ALA A 128 -5.69 -2.44 1.35
C ALA A 128 -6.52 -2.12 0.09
N ILE A 129 -5.96 -2.47 -1.08
CA ILE A 129 -6.61 -2.27 -2.38
C ILE A 129 -6.92 -3.61 -3.09
N SER A 130 -6.34 -4.70 -2.60
CA SER A 130 -6.70 -6.08 -2.90
C SER A 130 -6.93 -6.83 -1.60
N SER A 131 -7.45 -8.06 -1.69
CA SER A 131 -7.63 -8.92 -0.51
C SER A 131 -6.29 -9.42 0.06
N ALA A 132 -5.20 -9.41 -0.71
CA ALA A 132 -3.84 -9.71 -0.28
C ALA A 132 -2.93 -8.52 -0.60
N HIS A 133 -2.93 -7.52 0.28
CA HIS A 133 -2.11 -6.30 0.21
C HIS A 133 -1.28 -6.17 1.49
N PHE A 134 0.04 -6.32 1.37
CA PHE A 134 0.97 -6.21 2.48
C PHE A 134 1.84 -4.96 2.38
N ASN A 135 2.24 -4.46 3.54
CA ASN A 135 3.44 -3.65 3.68
C ASN A 135 4.51 -4.49 4.38
N CYS A 136 5.70 -4.57 3.78
CA CYS A 136 6.89 -5.05 4.47
C CYS A 136 7.83 -3.88 4.73
N ILE A 137 8.33 -3.77 5.96
CA ILE A 137 9.29 -2.74 6.39
C ILE A 137 10.52 -3.40 7.03
N PRO A 138 11.72 -2.84 6.81
CA PRO A 138 12.83 -3.14 7.70
C PRO A 138 12.59 -2.51 9.07
N THR A 139 13.05 -3.16 10.12
CA THR A 139 12.91 -2.70 11.51
C THR A 139 14.28 -2.50 12.19
N SER A 140 15.35 -3.07 11.62
CA SER A 140 16.72 -2.88 12.10
C SER A 140 17.41 -1.63 11.54
N VAL A 141 16.80 -0.96 10.55
CA VAL A 141 17.31 0.28 9.94
C VAL A 141 16.18 1.25 9.64
N TYR A 142 16.42 2.53 9.88
CA TYR A 142 15.53 3.63 9.52
C TYR A 142 15.89 4.19 8.14
N LEU A 143 14.98 4.06 7.19
CA LEU A 143 15.15 4.55 5.82
C LEU A 143 13.90 5.35 5.46
N PRO A 144 13.92 6.69 5.45
CA PRO A 144 12.72 7.48 5.20
C PRO A 144 11.96 7.15 3.92
N ASP A 145 12.68 6.81 2.86
CA ASP A 145 12.14 6.51 1.53
C ASP A 145 13.14 5.72 0.66
N VAL A 146 12.73 5.40 -0.58
CA VAL A 146 13.50 4.61 -1.55
C VAL A 146 14.86 5.21 -1.93
N ARG A 147 15.07 6.51 -1.73
CA ARG A 147 16.35 7.14 -2.11
C ARG A 147 17.50 6.64 -1.24
N TYR A 148 17.22 6.21 -0.02
CA TYR A 148 18.23 5.74 0.91
C TYR A 148 18.86 4.40 0.52
N VAL A 149 18.15 3.54 -0.23
CA VAL A 149 18.74 2.28 -0.72
C VAL A 149 19.76 2.50 -1.85
N LEU A 150 19.74 3.68 -2.49
CA LEU A 150 20.67 4.04 -3.56
C LEU A 150 22.07 4.41 -3.06
N LYS A 151 22.21 4.70 -1.75
CA LYS A 151 23.49 5.07 -1.14
C LYS A 151 24.44 3.88 -0.99
N ASP A 152 23.89 2.66 -0.86
CA ASP A 152 24.63 1.40 -0.91
C ASP A 152 23.83 0.42 -1.77
N PRO A 153 24.05 0.42 -3.10
CA PRO A 153 23.23 -0.36 -4.03
C PRO A 153 23.21 -1.87 -3.73
N LYS A 154 24.34 -2.41 -3.26
CA LYS A 154 24.45 -3.85 -2.98
C LYS A 154 23.64 -4.22 -1.74
N ALA A 155 23.80 -3.47 -0.65
CA ALA A 155 22.99 -3.69 0.55
C ALA A 155 21.50 -3.37 0.29
N GLY A 156 21.23 -2.33 -0.49
CA GLY A 156 19.90 -1.92 -0.91
C GLY A 156 19.20 -3.01 -1.72
N LEU A 157 19.89 -3.62 -2.69
CA LEU A 157 19.35 -4.72 -3.51
C LEU A 157 18.98 -5.91 -2.64
N LYS A 158 19.91 -6.34 -1.78
CA LYS A 158 19.67 -7.44 -0.82
C LYS A 158 18.47 -7.14 0.07
N LEU A 159 18.35 -5.92 0.56
CA LEU A 159 17.25 -5.51 1.42
C LEU A 159 15.90 -5.62 0.69
N ILE A 160 15.75 -5.00 -0.49
CA ILE A 160 14.46 -5.00 -1.20
C ILE A 160 14.07 -6.41 -1.68
N GLN A 161 15.05 -7.24 -2.05
CA GLN A 161 14.81 -8.63 -2.42
C GLN A 161 14.32 -9.45 -1.23
N SER A 162 14.94 -9.30 -0.06
CA SER A 162 14.44 -9.93 1.18
C SER A 162 13.02 -9.51 1.51
N MET A 163 12.69 -8.21 1.40
CA MET A 163 11.32 -7.71 1.62
C MET A 163 10.33 -8.37 0.66
N HIS A 164 10.69 -8.46 -0.62
CA HIS A 164 9.86 -9.11 -1.64
C HIS A 164 9.67 -10.61 -1.36
N ASP A 165 10.75 -11.33 -1.04
CA ASP A 165 10.69 -12.76 -0.77
C ASP A 165 9.89 -13.09 0.49
N ILE A 166 10.00 -12.27 1.54
CA ILE A 166 9.14 -12.37 2.74
C ILE A 166 7.67 -12.24 2.35
N CYS A 167 7.29 -11.19 1.62
CA CYS A 167 5.91 -11.02 1.16
C CYS A 167 5.42 -12.18 0.29
N TRP A 168 6.29 -12.69 -0.60
CA TRP A 168 5.96 -13.82 -1.44
C TRP A 168 5.72 -15.10 -0.63
N GLN A 169 6.59 -15.40 0.34
CA GLN A 169 6.44 -16.56 1.23
C GLN A 169 5.16 -16.46 2.06
N ILE A 170 4.82 -15.27 2.56
CA ILE A 170 3.55 -15.03 3.26
C ILE A 170 2.37 -15.31 2.33
N PHE A 171 2.39 -14.77 1.11
CA PHE A 171 1.34 -15.02 0.14
C PHE A 171 1.15 -16.52 -0.11
N VAL A 172 2.23 -17.23 -0.44
CA VAL A 172 2.17 -18.66 -0.77
C VAL A 172 1.66 -19.48 0.42
N SER A 173 2.22 -19.27 1.61
CA SER A 173 1.91 -20.08 2.78
C SER A 173 0.55 -19.76 3.41
N GLN A 174 0.15 -18.49 3.49
CA GLN A 174 -1.06 -18.08 4.21
C GLN A 174 -2.27 -17.92 3.28
N PHE A 175 -2.09 -17.29 2.11
CA PHE A 175 -3.19 -16.94 1.22
C PHE A 175 -3.41 -18.01 0.16
N TYR A 176 -2.40 -18.32 -0.64
CA TYR A 176 -2.51 -19.34 -1.68
C TYR A 176 -2.80 -20.73 -1.10
N GLY A 177 -2.26 -21.03 0.09
CA GLY A 177 -2.57 -22.24 0.86
C GLY A 177 -4.03 -22.33 1.33
N ASN A 178 -4.74 -21.20 1.42
CA ASN A 178 -6.17 -21.17 1.74
C ASN A 178 -7.01 -21.48 0.48
N VAL A 179 -7.48 -22.72 0.37
CA VAL A 179 -8.21 -23.21 -0.82
C VAL A 179 -9.50 -22.43 -1.09
N GLU A 180 -10.25 -22.07 -0.06
CA GLU A 180 -11.51 -21.33 -0.21
C GLU A 180 -11.26 -19.93 -0.76
N TRP A 181 -10.31 -19.20 -0.14
CA TRP A 181 -9.88 -17.89 -0.61
C TRP A 181 -9.34 -17.95 -2.03
N ARG A 182 -8.47 -18.92 -2.34
CA ARG A 182 -7.87 -19.09 -3.66
C ARG A 182 -8.93 -19.28 -4.74
N LYS A 183 -9.90 -20.17 -4.52
CA LYS A 183 -11.02 -20.43 -5.45
C LYS A 183 -11.91 -19.20 -5.63
N LYS A 184 -12.16 -18.43 -4.57
CA LYS A 184 -12.99 -17.22 -4.64
C LYS A 184 -12.27 -16.07 -5.34
N THR A 185 -10.94 -16.02 -5.26
CA THR A 185 -10.14 -14.88 -5.71
C THR A 185 -9.70 -15.02 -7.17
N PHE A 186 -9.27 -16.22 -7.59
CA PHE A 186 -8.63 -16.43 -8.89
C PHE A 186 -9.46 -17.25 -9.86
N LYS A 187 -9.54 -16.78 -11.11
CA LYS A 187 -10.02 -17.57 -12.25
C LYS A 187 -9.00 -18.65 -12.59
N GLY A 188 -9.46 -19.85 -12.92
CA GLY A 188 -8.60 -20.91 -13.48
C GLY A 188 -7.61 -21.57 -12.52
N ASN A 189 -7.56 -21.16 -11.24
CA ASN A 189 -6.66 -21.72 -10.23
C ASN A 189 -5.17 -21.77 -10.68
N PRO A 190 -4.56 -20.60 -10.99
CA PRO A 190 -3.17 -20.52 -11.43
C PRO A 190 -2.23 -20.98 -10.32
N SER A 191 -1.09 -21.55 -10.69
CA SER A 191 0.02 -21.87 -9.78
C SER A 191 0.65 -20.62 -9.17
N PRO A 192 1.37 -20.74 -8.04
CA PRO A 192 2.15 -19.62 -7.50
C PRO A 192 3.13 -19.03 -8.52
N GLU A 193 3.78 -19.87 -9.32
CA GLU A 193 4.77 -19.45 -10.30
C GLU A 193 4.14 -18.60 -11.41
N GLU A 194 2.91 -18.93 -11.84
CA GLU A 194 2.13 -18.12 -12.78
C GLU A 194 1.66 -16.80 -12.16
N LEU A 195 1.43 -16.76 -10.85
CA LEU A 195 0.98 -15.57 -10.13
C LEU A 195 2.12 -14.58 -9.83
N ARG A 196 3.33 -15.08 -9.56
CA ARG A 196 4.48 -14.26 -9.16
C ARG A 196 4.75 -13.07 -10.10
N PRO A 197 4.80 -13.22 -11.43
CA PRO A 197 5.02 -12.10 -12.33
C PRO A 197 3.82 -11.15 -12.43
N LEU A 198 2.66 -11.49 -11.89
CA LEU A 198 1.44 -10.68 -11.96
C LEU A 198 1.25 -9.78 -10.73
N VAL A 199 2.05 -9.99 -9.68
CA VAL A 199 2.02 -9.19 -8.45
C VAL A 199 2.41 -7.75 -8.73
N ILE A 200 1.70 -6.82 -8.09
CA ILE A 200 1.98 -5.41 -8.14
C ILE A 200 2.88 -5.06 -6.94
N THR A 201 4.12 -4.67 -7.21
CA THR A 201 5.11 -4.37 -6.17
C THR A 201 5.82 -3.04 -6.43
N GLY A 202 6.10 -2.29 -5.37
CA GLY A 202 6.82 -1.03 -5.48
C GLY A 202 6.79 -0.16 -4.23
N PHE A 203 7.34 1.03 -4.36
CA PHE A 203 7.56 1.98 -3.27
C PHE A 203 6.88 3.31 -3.59
N ASN A 204 6.23 3.94 -2.61
CA ASN A 204 5.71 5.30 -2.78
C ASN A 204 6.81 6.33 -2.52
N TYR A 205 6.84 7.40 -3.32
CA TYR A 205 7.66 8.58 -3.12
C TYR A 205 6.85 9.90 -3.16
N PRO A 206 6.96 10.75 -2.12
CA PRO A 206 7.39 10.37 -0.79
C PRO A 206 6.38 9.36 -0.19
N PRO A 207 6.83 8.50 0.74
CA PRO A 207 5.93 7.59 1.42
C PRO A 207 5.02 8.34 2.40
N SER A 208 3.86 7.75 2.71
CA SER A 208 2.91 8.31 3.69
C SER A 208 3.39 8.18 5.13
N GLN A 209 4.25 7.19 5.39
CA GLN A 209 4.97 6.96 6.64
C GLN A 209 6.45 6.93 6.28
N TYR A 210 7.28 7.72 6.97
CA TYR A 210 8.71 7.90 6.67
C TYR A 210 9.52 6.69 7.13
N GLN A 211 9.21 5.54 6.58
CA GLN A 211 9.93 4.31 6.71
C GLN A 211 9.71 3.55 5.41
N LEU A 212 10.79 3.11 4.78
CA LEU A 212 10.78 2.36 3.54
C LEU A 212 9.84 1.18 3.70
N HIS A 213 8.84 1.10 2.83
CA HIS A 213 7.89 0.00 2.81
C HIS A 213 7.63 -0.45 1.40
N LEU A 214 7.81 -1.75 1.19
CA LEU A 214 7.39 -2.40 -0.05
C LEU A 214 5.87 -2.60 0.05
N GLN A 215 5.13 -1.99 -0.86
CA GLN A 215 3.74 -2.39 -1.11
C GLN A 215 3.77 -3.65 -1.95
N PHE A 216 3.13 -4.71 -1.44
CA PHE A 216 3.03 -6.00 -2.11
C PHE A 216 1.55 -6.34 -2.29
N ILE A 217 1.05 -6.20 -3.52
CA ILE A 217 -0.38 -6.27 -3.83
C ILE A 217 -0.58 -7.42 -4.81
N VAL A 218 -1.22 -8.49 -4.35
CA VAL A 218 -1.60 -9.60 -5.22
C VAL A 218 -2.97 -9.27 -5.83
N PRO A 219 -3.11 -9.22 -7.17
CA PRO A 219 -4.40 -9.04 -7.82
C PRO A 219 -5.36 -10.21 -7.52
N PRO A 220 -6.66 -10.06 -7.78
CA PRO A 220 -7.33 -8.86 -8.26
C PRO A 220 -7.41 -7.76 -7.19
N MET A 221 -7.33 -6.51 -7.65
CA MET A 221 -7.77 -5.35 -6.88
C MET A 221 -9.28 -5.43 -6.67
N MET A 222 -9.73 -4.96 -5.50
CA MET A 222 -11.15 -4.80 -5.18
C MET A 222 -11.85 -3.91 -6.23
N PRO A 223 -13.14 -4.11 -6.52
CA PRO A 223 -13.84 -3.39 -7.58
C PRO A 223 -13.62 -1.88 -7.56
N THR A 224 -13.80 -1.22 -6.40
CA THR A 224 -13.55 0.22 -6.22
C THR A 224 -12.14 0.62 -6.64
N HIS A 225 -11.14 -0.16 -6.22
CA HIS A 225 -9.75 0.14 -6.49
C HIS A 225 -9.37 -0.15 -7.94
N PHE A 226 -9.98 -1.13 -8.59
CA PHE A 226 -9.79 -1.30 -10.03
C PHE A 226 -10.37 -0.14 -10.83
N ALA A 227 -11.55 0.36 -10.46
CA ALA A 227 -12.13 1.56 -11.09
C ALA A 227 -11.22 2.80 -10.90
N MET A 228 -10.67 2.98 -9.70
CA MET A 228 -9.68 4.04 -9.43
C MET A 228 -8.38 3.86 -10.22
N TYR A 229 -7.93 2.62 -10.42
CA TYR A 229 -6.79 2.32 -11.28
C TYR A 229 -7.07 2.77 -12.72
N GLN A 230 -8.24 2.43 -13.28
CA GLN A 230 -8.63 2.85 -14.64
C GLN A 230 -8.70 4.37 -14.81
N GLN A 231 -8.92 5.11 -13.71
CA GLN A 231 -8.93 6.58 -13.67
C GLN A 231 -7.53 7.19 -13.47
N GLY A 232 -6.47 6.38 -13.38
CA GLY A 232 -5.11 6.86 -13.13
C GLY A 232 -4.83 7.29 -11.69
N HIS A 233 -5.73 6.96 -10.74
CA HIS A 233 -5.57 7.33 -9.33
C HIS A 233 -4.64 6.40 -8.54
N HIS A 234 -4.34 5.21 -9.06
CA HIS A 234 -3.34 4.31 -8.50
C HIS A 234 -2.06 4.31 -9.32
N TYR A 235 -0.96 3.98 -8.66
CA TYR A 235 0.38 3.82 -9.26
C TYR A 235 0.85 5.04 -10.08
N THR A 236 0.50 6.25 -9.63
CA THR A 236 0.81 7.50 -10.34
C THR A 236 2.30 7.61 -10.67
N HIS A 237 2.60 8.00 -11.90
CA HIS A 237 3.96 8.24 -12.42
C HIS A 237 4.77 9.14 -11.48
N LYS A 238 6.05 8.82 -11.28
CA LYS A 238 7.00 9.46 -10.34
C LYS A 238 6.63 9.40 -8.86
N ARG A 239 5.42 8.95 -8.51
CA ARG A 239 4.98 8.73 -7.12
C ARG A 239 5.05 7.26 -6.73
N PHE A 240 4.69 6.35 -7.63
CA PHE A 240 4.88 4.92 -7.43
C PHE A 240 6.12 4.49 -8.22
N ILE A 241 7.11 3.96 -7.51
CA ILE A 241 8.38 3.49 -8.04
C ILE A 241 8.28 1.96 -8.12
N PRO A 242 8.11 1.37 -9.33
CA PRO A 242 7.99 -0.07 -9.46
C PRO A 242 9.21 -0.80 -8.90
N PHE A 243 8.99 -1.97 -8.31
CA PHE A 243 10.07 -2.82 -7.82
C PHE A 243 11.09 -3.13 -8.94
N GLU A 244 10.62 -3.38 -10.15
CA GLU A 244 11.47 -3.69 -11.31
C GLU A 244 12.42 -2.57 -11.67
N TYR A 245 11.99 -1.31 -11.54
CA TYR A 245 12.84 -0.16 -11.80
C TYR A 245 13.95 -0.06 -10.75
N ILE A 246 13.58 -0.08 -9.46
CA ILE A 246 14.57 0.08 -8.40
C ILE A 246 15.54 -1.11 -8.36
N GLU A 247 15.08 -2.33 -8.68
CA GLU A 247 15.94 -3.50 -8.77
C GLU A 247 16.98 -3.34 -9.91
N GLN A 248 16.57 -2.89 -11.10
CA GLN A 248 17.50 -2.62 -12.20
C GLN A 248 18.51 -1.52 -11.86
N VAL A 249 18.05 -0.43 -11.23
CA VAL A 249 18.92 0.64 -10.74
C VAL A 249 19.99 0.11 -9.79
N LEU A 250 19.60 -0.68 -8.79
CA LEU A 250 20.52 -1.18 -7.78
C LEU A 250 21.52 -2.22 -8.34
N LYS A 251 21.10 -2.98 -9.37
CA LYS A 251 21.98 -3.91 -10.12
C LYS A 251 23.09 -3.22 -10.91
N LEU A 252 23.03 -1.90 -11.14
CA LEU A 252 24.15 -1.15 -11.72
C LEU A 252 25.34 -1.02 -10.75
N GLU A 253 25.11 -1.27 -9.45
CA GLU A 253 26.11 -1.12 -8.38
C GLU A 253 26.79 0.27 -8.36
N GLN A 254 26.07 1.33 -8.75
CA GLN A 254 26.53 2.72 -8.76
C GLN A 254 25.96 3.49 -7.56
N PRO A 255 26.74 3.76 -6.48
CA PRO A 255 26.26 4.47 -5.32
C PRO A 255 25.92 5.92 -5.63
N LEU A 256 24.77 6.38 -5.13
CA LEU A 256 24.33 7.77 -5.24
C LEU A 256 24.31 8.42 -3.85
N ASN A 257 25.49 8.85 -3.37
CA ASN A 257 25.71 9.30 -1.98
C ASN A 257 24.77 10.45 -1.54
N GLN A 258 24.34 11.29 -2.48
CA GLN A 258 23.46 12.45 -2.25
C GLN A 258 22.00 12.20 -2.66
N ALA A 259 21.58 10.94 -2.80
CA ALA A 259 20.23 10.60 -3.25
C ALA A 259 19.13 11.23 -2.37
N ASP A 260 19.36 11.40 -1.07
CA ASP A 260 18.39 11.99 -0.13
C ASP A 260 18.20 13.50 -0.26
N SER A 261 19.13 14.21 -0.93
CA SER A 261 18.95 15.61 -1.33
C SER A 261 18.35 15.78 -2.73
N MET A 262 18.31 14.72 -3.53
CA MET A 262 17.77 14.77 -4.89
C MET A 262 16.25 14.59 -4.90
N SER A 263 15.60 15.29 -5.82
CA SER A 263 14.24 14.99 -6.23
C SER A 263 14.19 13.65 -6.96
N ILE A 264 13.01 13.00 -6.97
CA ILE A 264 12.84 11.76 -7.72
C ILE A 264 13.05 11.95 -9.22
N GLY A 265 12.78 13.16 -9.75
CA GLY A 265 13.01 13.48 -11.16
C GLY A 265 14.49 13.48 -11.52
N GLU A 266 15.35 14.02 -10.66
CA GLU A 266 16.81 14.01 -10.87
C GLU A 266 17.38 12.58 -10.77
N ILE A 267 16.87 11.77 -9.84
CA ILE A 267 17.25 10.35 -9.70
C ILE A 267 16.86 9.57 -10.97
N ILE A 268 15.62 9.74 -11.44
CA ILE A 268 15.15 9.12 -12.68
C ILE A 268 16.01 9.57 -13.86
N HIS A 269 16.26 10.87 -13.99
CA HIS A 269 17.09 11.39 -15.07
C HIS A 269 18.50 10.78 -15.04
N HIS A 270 19.14 10.73 -13.88
CA HIS A 270 20.45 10.12 -13.70
C HIS A 270 20.48 8.66 -14.19
N PHE A 271 19.55 7.82 -13.73
CA PHE A 271 19.56 6.40 -14.12
C PHE A 271 19.09 6.13 -15.55
N ASN A 272 18.25 7.01 -16.14
CA ASN A 272 17.99 6.97 -17.59
C ASN A 272 19.30 7.18 -18.37
N THR A 273 20.19 8.11 -17.95
CA THR A 273 21.51 8.27 -18.63
C THR A 273 22.42 7.04 -18.51
N LEU A 274 22.12 6.13 -17.58
CA LEU A 274 22.80 4.85 -17.39
C LEU A 274 22.05 3.67 -18.04
N GLY A 275 20.98 3.94 -18.80
CA GLY A 275 20.22 2.95 -19.57
C GLY A 275 19.05 2.29 -18.84
N VAL A 276 18.68 2.74 -17.64
CA VAL A 276 17.51 2.23 -16.91
C VAL A 276 16.32 3.18 -17.11
N GLU A 277 15.54 2.92 -18.16
CA GLU A 277 14.46 3.80 -18.63
C GLU A 277 13.19 3.71 -17.74
N TYR A 278 13.05 4.64 -16.78
CA TYR A 278 11.93 4.67 -15.83
C TYR A 278 10.56 4.68 -16.53
N ASP A 279 10.37 5.52 -17.55
CA ASP A 279 9.07 5.72 -18.20
C ASP A 279 8.60 4.45 -18.91
N ALA A 280 9.52 3.71 -19.53
CA ALA A 280 9.23 2.44 -20.17
C ALA A 280 8.87 1.36 -19.15
N ILE A 281 9.64 1.25 -18.06
CA ILE A 281 9.40 0.27 -16.99
C ILE A 281 8.07 0.57 -16.27
N HIS A 282 7.82 1.83 -15.91
CA HIS A 282 6.58 2.25 -15.26
C HIS A 282 5.36 1.97 -16.14
N SER A 283 5.41 2.35 -17.42
CA SER A 283 4.31 2.11 -18.37
C SER A 283 4.04 0.62 -18.57
N SER A 284 5.08 -0.20 -18.72
CA SER A 284 4.97 -1.65 -18.84
C SER A 284 4.35 -2.27 -17.58
N CYS A 285 4.84 -1.89 -16.41
CA CYS A 285 4.28 -2.34 -15.14
C CYS A 285 2.81 -1.93 -14.99
N TYR A 286 2.48 -0.67 -15.27
CA TYR A 286 1.10 -0.17 -15.19
C TYR A 286 0.16 -0.99 -16.09
N GLN A 287 0.51 -1.18 -17.36
CA GLN A 287 -0.27 -2.01 -18.29
C GLN A 287 -0.44 -3.45 -17.79
N ARG A 288 0.64 -4.07 -17.32
CA ARG A 288 0.62 -5.41 -16.74
C ARG A 288 -0.34 -5.48 -15.55
N TYR A 289 -0.41 -4.46 -14.69
CA TYR A 289 -1.32 -4.47 -13.53
C TYR A 289 -2.80 -4.56 -13.97
N GLY A 290 -3.17 -3.84 -15.03
CA GLY A 290 -4.49 -3.96 -15.65
C GLY A 290 -4.74 -5.32 -16.30
N ALA A 291 -3.73 -5.87 -16.99
CA ALA A 291 -3.82 -7.20 -17.59
C ALA A 291 -3.96 -8.31 -16.53
N SER A 292 -3.20 -8.22 -15.42
CA SER A 292 -3.31 -9.12 -14.27
C SER A 292 -4.72 -9.11 -13.68
N GLN A 293 -5.37 -7.94 -13.58
CA GLN A 293 -6.77 -7.88 -13.15
C GLN A 293 -7.66 -8.69 -14.09
N ALA A 294 -7.58 -8.44 -15.40
CA ALA A 294 -8.43 -9.10 -16.39
C ALA A 294 -8.23 -10.63 -16.38
N GLN A 295 -6.99 -11.07 -16.25
CA GLN A 295 -6.61 -12.48 -16.19
C GLN A 295 -7.12 -13.16 -14.91
N LEU A 296 -6.97 -12.51 -13.76
CA LEU A 296 -7.12 -13.17 -12.46
C LEU A 296 -8.50 -12.98 -11.82
N ALA A 297 -9.16 -11.85 -12.03
CA ALA A 297 -10.33 -11.45 -11.24
C ALA A 297 -11.51 -12.43 -11.35
N ASN A 298 -11.87 -13.08 -10.24
CA ASN A 298 -12.99 -14.03 -10.15
C ASN A 298 -14.23 -13.47 -9.42
N TYR A 299 -14.55 -12.19 -9.63
CA TYR A 299 -15.74 -11.58 -9.05
C TYR A 299 -17.00 -12.10 -9.74
N ASP A 300 -17.80 -12.90 -9.03
CA ASP A 300 -19.13 -13.33 -9.50
C ASP A 300 -20.14 -12.20 -9.23
N PRO A 301 -20.88 -11.70 -10.25
CA PRO A 301 -21.93 -10.71 -10.04
C PRO A 301 -22.97 -11.10 -8.99
N ASN A 302 -23.20 -12.39 -8.74
CA ASN A 302 -24.11 -12.87 -7.70
C ASN A 302 -23.61 -12.58 -6.27
N ASP A 303 -22.33 -12.26 -6.10
CA ASP A 303 -21.76 -11.82 -4.83
C ASP A 303 -22.07 -10.34 -4.51
N PHE A 304 -22.74 -9.63 -5.41
CA PHE A 304 -22.93 -8.18 -5.34
C PHE A 304 -24.41 -7.80 -5.51
N GLY A 305 -24.86 -6.79 -4.76
CA GLY A 305 -26.21 -6.25 -4.85
C GLY A 305 -26.39 -5.23 -5.97
N ALA A 306 -25.33 -4.50 -6.31
CA ALA A 306 -25.40 -3.35 -7.20
C ALA A 306 -24.18 -3.20 -8.11
N ILE A 307 -24.30 -2.28 -9.07
CA ILE A 307 -23.18 -1.70 -9.80
C ILE A 307 -23.14 -0.19 -9.57
N ILE A 308 -21.94 0.36 -9.46
CA ILE A 308 -21.68 1.79 -9.52
C ILE A 308 -21.22 2.14 -10.94
N VAL A 309 -21.84 3.16 -11.53
CA VAL A 309 -21.55 3.69 -12.87
C VAL A 309 -20.90 5.06 -12.72
N ASN A 310 -19.73 5.23 -13.34
CA ASN A 310 -18.95 6.47 -13.33
C ASN A 310 -18.70 7.02 -11.92
N GLY A 311 -18.58 6.14 -10.92
CA GLY A 311 -18.34 6.52 -9.52
C GLY A 311 -19.46 7.32 -8.84
N THR A 312 -20.64 7.44 -9.45
CA THR A 312 -21.67 8.40 -9.02
C THR A 312 -23.07 7.80 -8.93
N ALA A 313 -23.53 7.11 -9.98
CA ALA A 313 -24.84 6.48 -10.00
C ALA A 313 -24.75 5.01 -9.58
N MET A 314 -25.76 4.50 -8.88
CA MET A 314 -25.81 3.10 -8.43
C MET A 314 -27.08 2.43 -8.94
N TYR A 315 -26.94 1.22 -9.46
CA TYR A 315 -28.05 0.44 -10.02
C TYR A 315 -28.09 -0.95 -9.41
N ASP A 316 -29.28 -1.44 -9.11
CA ASP A 316 -29.50 -2.79 -8.62
C ASP A 316 -29.15 -3.81 -9.71
N LEU A 317 -28.35 -4.81 -9.37
CA LEU A 317 -27.87 -5.82 -10.32
C LEU A 317 -28.97 -6.77 -10.81
N LYS A 318 -30.05 -6.94 -10.03
CA LYS A 318 -31.11 -7.91 -10.31
C LYS A 318 -32.15 -7.33 -11.27
N ASN A 319 -32.56 -6.09 -11.09
CA ASN A 319 -33.63 -5.46 -11.87
C ASN A 319 -33.15 -4.27 -12.73
N GLY A 320 -31.91 -3.81 -12.58
CA GLY A 320 -31.34 -2.69 -13.33
C GLY A 320 -31.89 -1.31 -12.94
N ALA A 321 -32.70 -1.22 -11.88
CA ALA A 321 -33.27 0.04 -11.42
C ALA A 321 -32.19 0.89 -10.71
N GLU A 322 -32.25 2.20 -10.90
CA GLU A 322 -31.41 3.13 -10.16
C GLU A 322 -31.78 3.11 -8.67
N ILE A 323 -30.77 3.02 -7.81
CA ILE A 323 -30.93 3.08 -6.36
C ILE A 323 -30.83 4.55 -5.94
N ALA A 324 -31.96 5.25 -6.05
CA ALA A 324 -32.05 6.68 -5.76
C ALA A 324 -31.60 7.00 -4.31
N GLY A 325 -30.77 8.04 -4.16
CA GLY A 325 -30.29 8.52 -2.86
C GLY A 325 -29.17 7.68 -2.22
N ALA A 326 -28.61 6.71 -2.93
CA ALA A 326 -27.48 5.94 -2.42
C ALA A 326 -26.23 6.79 -2.22
N ASP A 327 -25.59 6.67 -1.05
CA ASP A 327 -24.26 7.23 -0.81
C ASP A 327 -23.18 6.23 -1.26
N VAL A 328 -22.62 6.48 -2.44
CA VAL A 328 -21.55 5.66 -3.03
C VAL A 328 -20.36 5.48 -2.09
N LYS A 329 -19.98 6.49 -1.30
CA LYS A 329 -18.82 6.40 -0.41
C LYS A 329 -19.09 5.45 0.75
N VAL A 330 -20.31 5.48 1.28
CA VAL A 330 -20.73 4.55 2.35
C VAL A 330 -20.71 3.12 1.82
N VAL A 331 -21.23 2.88 0.62
CA VAL A 331 -21.21 1.56 -0.02
C VAL A 331 -19.78 1.07 -0.28
N GLN A 332 -18.92 1.92 -0.84
CA GLN A 332 -17.50 1.57 -1.07
C GLN A 332 -16.75 1.25 0.23
N ALA A 333 -17.04 1.96 1.32
CA ALA A 333 -16.46 1.67 2.63
C ALA A 333 -16.94 0.31 3.17
N ALA A 334 -18.23 0.00 3.04
CA ALA A 334 -18.79 -1.29 3.43
C ALA A 334 -18.20 -2.44 2.60
N ASP A 335 -18.09 -2.28 1.29
CA ASP A 335 -17.50 -3.27 0.39
C ASP A 335 -16.02 -3.51 0.72
N LYS A 336 -15.26 -2.44 0.98
CA LYS A 336 -13.87 -2.57 1.44
C LYS A 336 -13.79 -3.40 2.71
N MET A 337 -14.64 -3.12 3.70
CA MET A 337 -14.69 -3.91 4.94
C MET A 337 -15.02 -5.38 4.65
N ALA A 338 -15.95 -5.67 3.74
CA ALA A 338 -16.33 -7.03 3.37
C ALA A 338 -15.23 -7.81 2.63
N LEU A 339 -14.40 -7.13 1.83
CA LEU A 339 -13.44 -7.74 0.91
C LEU A 339 -11.99 -7.76 1.42
N GLN A 340 -11.61 -6.88 2.35
CA GLN A 340 -10.24 -6.79 2.85
C GLN A 340 -9.92 -7.85 3.92
N ASN A 341 -8.63 -8.19 4.04
CA ASN A 341 -8.11 -9.08 5.08
C ASN A 341 -7.53 -8.37 6.31
N TYR A 342 -7.48 -7.04 6.31
CA TYR A 342 -6.93 -6.28 7.44
C TYR A 342 -7.62 -6.66 8.75
N GLY A 343 -6.85 -7.24 9.66
CA GLY A 343 -7.20 -7.63 11.02
C GLY A 343 -8.18 -8.79 11.14
N ARG A 344 -8.22 -9.70 10.17
CA ARG A 344 -9.09 -10.89 10.23
C ARG A 344 -8.47 -11.99 11.12
N PRO A 345 -9.27 -12.77 11.86
CA PRO A 345 -10.71 -12.66 12.03
C PRO A 345 -11.10 -11.47 12.92
N TYR A 346 -12.32 -10.96 12.78
CA TYR A 346 -12.82 -9.92 13.69
C TYR A 346 -13.34 -10.54 14.97
N ILE A 347 -12.98 -9.93 16.09
CA ILE A 347 -13.43 -10.34 17.43
C ILE A 347 -14.28 -9.19 17.95
N ASN A 348 -15.57 -9.44 18.24
CA ASN A 348 -16.52 -8.41 18.64
C ASN A 348 -16.58 -7.22 17.67
N SER A 349 -16.59 -7.51 16.36
CA SER A 349 -16.56 -6.52 15.28
C SER A 349 -15.31 -5.63 15.22
N GLN A 350 -14.26 -5.96 15.98
CA GLN A 350 -12.98 -5.26 15.96
C GLN A 350 -11.92 -6.08 15.22
N PRO A 351 -10.98 -5.42 14.52
CA PRO A 351 -9.81 -6.06 13.94
C PRO A 351 -9.01 -6.82 14.99
N SER A 352 -8.72 -8.10 14.76
CA SER A 352 -7.66 -8.80 15.48
C SER A 352 -6.33 -8.17 15.07
N THR A 353 -5.57 -7.67 16.04
CA THR A 353 -4.28 -7.02 15.81
C THR A 353 -3.35 -7.36 16.97
N SER A 354 -2.05 -7.26 16.74
CA SER A 354 -1.01 -7.56 17.73
C SER A 354 0.10 -6.52 17.68
N TYR A 355 0.94 -6.50 18.71
CA TYR A 355 2.15 -5.70 18.77
C TYR A 355 3.35 -6.48 18.22
N TYR A 356 4.34 -5.75 17.72
CA TYR A 356 5.60 -6.28 17.22
C TYR A 356 6.47 -6.78 18.38
N SER A 357 6.82 -8.06 18.36
CA SER A 357 7.50 -8.76 19.45
C SER A 357 8.96 -8.34 19.63
N PHE A 358 9.57 -7.73 18.61
CA PHE A 358 10.98 -7.31 18.60
C PHE A 358 11.14 -5.78 18.70
N ALA A 359 10.28 -5.14 19.49
CA ALA A 359 10.25 -3.70 19.63
C ALA A 359 11.62 -3.10 19.98
N LYS A 360 12.00 -2.03 19.27
CA LYS A 360 13.30 -1.38 19.46
C LYS A 360 13.30 -0.50 20.70
N LYS A 361 14.45 -0.36 21.35
CA LYS A 361 14.64 0.48 22.54
C LYS A 361 15.37 1.79 22.25
N HIS A 362 16.00 1.87 21.08
CA HIS A 362 16.84 2.99 20.67
C HIS A 362 16.51 3.42 19.24
N ALA A 363 16.97 4.62 18.86
CA ALA A 363 16.89 5.10 17.49
C ALA A 363 17.53 4.06 16.54
N CYS A 364 16.84 3.68 15.47
CA CYS A 364 17.40 2.74 14.51
C CYS A 364 18.55 3.43 13.74
N PRO A 365 19.61 2.70 13.32
CA PRO A 365 20.64 3.25 12.45
C PRO A 365 20.02 3.75 11.13
N THR A 366 20.66 4.73 10.49
CA THR A 366 20.19 5.32 9.22
C THR A 366 20.99 4.87 7.99
N THR A 367 21.96 3.99 8.22
CA THR A 367 22.84 3.43 7.21
C THR A 367 22.62 1.93 7.14
N LEU A 368 22.59 1.40 5.92
CA LEU A 368 22.67 -0.04 5.70
C LEU A 368 24.05 -0.50 6.17
N THR A 369 24.12 -1.29 7.24
CA THR A 369 25.38 -1.89 7.70
C THR A 369 25.73 -3.08 6.81
N LYS A 370 27.02 -3.29 6.55
CA LYS A 370 27.56 -4.38 5.72
C LYS A 370 27.37 -5.76 6.34
#